data_AF-A0A3N5YLH7-F1
#
_entry.id   AF-A0A3N5YLH7-F1
#
_cell.length_a   1.000
_cell.length_b   1.000
_cell.length_c   1.000
_cell.angle_alpha   90.00
_cell.angle_beta   90.00
_cell.angle_gamma   90.00
#
_symmetry.space_group_name_H-M   'P 1'
#
loop_
_entity.id
_entity.type
_entity.pdbx_description
1 polymer ?
#
loop_
_entity_poly.entity_id
_entity_poly.type
_entity_poly.pdbx_seq_one_letter_code
_entity_poly.pdbx_strand_id
1 'polypeptide(L)'
;MARRGRDARDGMGRWRLPPVEVLAPWLAGGVSLVALAAALRWSTYVAGGSDSYCYVSQAASWLDGGLLAPQAAGFTPPWPHAALSLTPTGYIPSPSIPGAIAPMCPAGLSMTMAAFSALGGPAAAFLVVPLLGALAVWLAYCLGRELDRPATGLLAAILVATSPIVLHQVVQPMSDVPAMAWWLAAIVLAARPGPRRAVAAGLAVSAAVLTRPNLAPLAGVIGLFLLARPRAEGPESSRVAGAVAFGLGVLPGAVLLAWIQYRLYGSPFSSGYGALDQLFAWSHVAPNLRRF
;
A
#
# COMPACT_ATOMS: atom_id res chain seq x y z
N MET A 1 59.70 32.84 -39.78
CA MET A 1 59.48 33.49 -38.46
C MET A 1 58.10 33.13 -37.96
N ALA A 2 58.06 32.29 -36.93
CA ALA A 2 56.84 31.79 -36.30
C ALA A 2 56.27 32.79 -35.29
N ARG A 3 54.95 32.85 -35.16
CA ARG A 3 54.21 33.13 -33.90
C ARG A 3 52.73 32.76 -34.10
N ARG A 4 52.43 31.46 -33.94
CA ARG A 4 51.08 30.98 -33.58
C ARG A 4 50.86 31.37 -32.12
N GLY A 5 49.90 32.27 -31.87
CA GLY A 5 49.38 32.52 -30.54
C GLY A 5 48.78 31.23 -30.00
N ARG A 6 49.43 30.65 -28.98
CA ARG A 6 48.87 29.58 -28.16
C ARG A 6 47.75 30.20 -27.33
N ASP A 7 46.52 29.83 -27.63
CA ASP A 7 45.36 30.12 -26.79
C ASP A 7 45.59 29.46 -25.42
N ALA A 8 45.88 30.28 -24.41
CA ALA A 8 46.12 29.85 -23.04
C ALA A 8 44.79 29.58 -22.28
N ARG A 9 43.83 28.90 -22.91
CA ARG A 9 42.51 28.58 -22.34
C ARG A 9 42.27 27.10 -22.06
N ASP A 10 43.28 26.24 -22.20
CA ASP A 10 43.16 24.79 -22.00
C ASP A 10 43.45 24.31 -20.55
N GLY A 11 43.57 25.23 -19.58
CA GLY A 11 44.02 24.89 -18.22
C GLY A 11 42.93 24.67 -17.16
N MET A 12 41.66 24.98 -17.44
CA MET A 12 40.58 24.76 -16.49
C MET A 12 39.92 23.42 -16.77
N GLY A 13 40.40 22.39 -16.08
CA GLY A 13 39.70 21.11 -15.96
C GLY A 13 38.27 21.37 -15.52
N ARG A 14 37.35 21.40 -16.49
CA ARG A 14 35.92 21.39 -16.23
C ARG A 14 35.68 20.08 -15.50
N TRP A 15 35.47 20.15 -14.19
CA TRP A 15 34.80 19.12 -13.42
C TRP A 15 33.42 18.94 -14.04
N ARG A 16 33.34 18.13 -15.11
CA ARG A 16 32.08 17.78 -15.73
C ARG A 16 31.39 16.89 -14.71
N LEU A 17 30.43 17.48 -13.99
CA LEU A 17 29.53 16.69 -13.16
C LEU A 17 29.01 15.52 -14.00
N PRO A 18 28.92 14.31 -13.44
CA PRO A 18 28.39 13.17 -14.17
C PRO A 18 26.99 13.52 -14.70
N PRO A 19 26.63 13.05 -15.91
CA PRO A 19 25.29 13.30 -16.44
C PRO A 19 24.24 12.77 -15.46
N VAL A 20 23.13 13.52 -15.31
CA VAL A 20 22.05 13.21 -14.35
C VAL A 20 21.59 11.76 -14.43
N GLU A 21 21.64 11.16 -15.61
CA GLU A 21 21.25 9.76 -15.84
C GLU A 21 22.09 8.74 -15.05
N VAL A 22 23.36 9.04 -14.78
CA VAL A 22 24.26 8.16 -14.00
C VAL A 22 24.03 8.34 -12.50
N LEU A 23 23.72 9.57 -12.07
CA LEU A 23 23.51 9.91 -10.66
C LEU A 23 22.07 9.66 -10.19
N ALA A 24 21.09 9.65 -11.09
CA ALA A 24 19.67 9.52 -10.78
C ALA A 24 19.32 8.36 -9.83
N PRO A 25 19.83 7.11 -9.98
CA PRO A 25 19.52 6.05 -9.03
C PRO A 25 20.04 6.34 -7.62
N TRP A 26 21.23 6.92 -7.50
CA TRP A 26 21.82 7.28 -6.20
C TRP A 26 21.07 8.43 -5.55
N LEU A 27 20.73 9.45 -6.33
CA LEU A 27 19.93 10.58 -5.86
C LEU A 27 18.53 10.14 -5.44
N ALA A 28 17.85 9.28 -6.21
CA ALA A 28 16.55 8.75 -5.86
C ALA A 28 16.60 7.85 -4.61
N GLY A 29 17.66 7.06 -4.45
CA GLY A 29 17.93 6.33 -3.22
C GLY A 29 18.11 7.28 -2.02
N GLY A 30 18.86 8.36 -2.21
CA GLY A 30 19.01 9.43 -1.22
C GLY A 30 17.67 10.07 -0.85
N VAL A 31 16.82 10.40 -1.82
CA VAL A 31 15.47 10.96 -1.59
C VAL A 31 14.60 9.98 -0.81
N SER A 32 14.64 8.68 -1.13
CA SER A 32 13.92 7.63 -0.39
C SER A 32 14.40 7.53 1.07
N LEU A 33 15.71 7.58 1.31
CA LEU A 33 16.28 7.57 2.66
C LEU A 33 15.97 8.84 3.45
N VAL A 34 15.98 10.01 2.82
CA VAL A 34 15.56 11.27 3.44
C VAL A 34 14.07 11.22 3.80
N ALA A 35 13.23 10.72 2.91
CA ALA A 35 11.80 10.52 3.19
C ALA A 35 11.59 9.54 4.36
N LEU A 36 12.37 8.45 4.44
CA LEU A 36 12.34 7.53 5.57
C LEU A 36 12.74 8.23 6.87
N ALA A 37 13.87 8.94 6.87
CA ALA A 37 14.37 9.63 8.05
C ALA A 37 13.38 10.70 8.54
N ALA A 38 12.77 11.44 7.60
CA ALA A 38 11.70 12.39 7.88
C ALA A 38 10.49 11.68 8.51
N ALA A 39 9.98 10.64 7.86
CA ALA A 39 8.84 9.88 8.36
C ALA A 39 9.11 9.36 9.78
N LEU A 40 10.24 8.71 10.03
CA LEU A 40 10.63 8.24 11.37
C LEU A 40 10.74 9.38 12.39
N ARG A 41 11.29 10.53 12.00
CA ARG A 41 11.47 11.67 12.91
C ARG A 41 10.14 12.27 13.40
N TRP A 42 9.14 12.32 12.50
CA TRP A 42 7.84 12.95 12.74
C TRP A 42 6.69 11.96 12.94
N SER A 43 6.96 10.65 12.89
CA SER A 43 5.97 9.61 13.11
C SER A 43 5.29 9.72 14.47
N THR A 44 3.98 9.56 14.48
CA THR A 44 3.21 9.34 15.71
C THR A 44 3.38 7.89 16.13
N TYR A 45 4.11 7.65 17.21
CA TYR A 45 4.27 6.34 17.85
C TYR A 45 3.08 5.97 18.75
N VAL A 46 1.89 6.40 18.35
CA VAL A 46 0.62 6.21 19.07
C VAL A 46 -0.52 6.12 18.07
N ALA A 47 -1.58 5.40 18.41
CA ALA A 47 -2.83 5.41 17.68
C ALA A 47 -3.63 6.68 18.01
N GLY A 48 -3.53 7.71 17.15
CA GLY A 48 -4.15 9.03 17.37
C GLY A 48 -5.61 9.17 16.91
N GLY A 49 -6.13 8.21 16.15
CA GLY A 49 -7.50 8.22 15.62
C GLY A 49 -8.09 6.83 15.43
N SER A 50 -9.38 6.73 15.07
CA SER A 50 -10.13 5.47 14.95
C SER A 50 -9.44 4.44 14.07
N ASP A 51 -8.93 4.88 12.92
CA ASP A 51 -8.32 3.99 11.93
C ASP A 51 -6.97 3.48 12.45
N SER A 52 -6.11 4.38 12.94
CA SER A 52 -4.82 4.01 13.52
C SER A 52 -4.97 3.11 14.75
N TYR A 53 -6.00 3.34 15.57
CA TYR A 53 -6.33 2.49 16.70
C TYR A 53 -6.71 1.11 16.20
N CYS A 54 -7.64 1.01 15.25
CA CYS A 54 -8.04 -0.26 14.67
C CYS A 54 -6.84 -1.06 14.14
N TYR A 55 -5.93 -0.44 13.36
CA TYR A 55 -4.79 -1.17 12.81
C TYR A 55 -3.82 -1.66 13.89
N VAL A 56 -3.45 -0.81 14.85
CA VAL A 56 -2.47 -1.13 15.90
C VAL A 56 -3.04 -2.15 16.88
N SER A 57 -4.29 -2.01 17.32
CA SER A 57 -4.92 -2.96 18.24
C SER A 57 -5.23 -4.29 17.54
N GLN A 58 -5.67 -4.27 16.29
CA GLN A 58 -5.85 -5.49 15.50
C GLN A 58 -4.53 -6.24 15.29
N ALA A 59 -3.41 -5.52 15.12
CA ALA A 59 -2.08 -6.13 15.03
C ALA A 59 -1.70 -6.87 16.33
N ALA A 60 -2.00 -6.31 17.50
CA ALA A 60 -1.83 -7.00 18.78
C ALA A 60 -2.76 -8.23 18.87
N SER A 61 -4.03 -8.11 18.48
CA SER A 61 -4.98 -9.24 18.45
C SER A 61 -4.54 -10.39 17.54
N TRP A 62 -3.83 -10.10 16.44
CA TRP A 62 -3.23 -11.14 15.58
C TRP A 62 -2.15 -11.95 16.30
N LEU A 63 -1.35 -11.30 17.15
CA LEU A 63 -0.32 -11.98 17.94
C LEU A 63 -0.90 -12.76 19.11
N ASP A 64 -1.95 -12.23 19.73
CA ASP A 64 -2.64 -12.87 20.86
C ASP A 64 -3.60 -14.00 20.42
N GLY A 65 -3.86 -14.14 19.10
CA GLY A 65 -4.79 -15.13 18.55
C GLY A 65 -6.27 -14.79 18.74
N GLY A 66 -6.59 -13.60 19.27
CA GLY A 66 -7.93 -13.19 19.68
C GLY A 66 -8.54 -12.09 18.78
N LEU A 67 -8.85 -12.41 17.52
CA LEU A 67 -9.40 -11.43 16.56
C LEU A 67 -10.84 -10.98 16.88
N LEU A 68 -11.57 -11.75 17.69
CA LEU A 68 -12.88 -11.41 18.23
C LEU A 68 -12.76 -11.35 19.75
N ALA A 69 -12.50 -10.16 20.28
CA ALA A 69 -12.37 -9.96 21.71
C ALA A 69 -13.75 -9.85 22.37
N PRO A 70 -14.01 -10.53 23.49
CA PRO A 70 -15.22 -10.31 24.28
C PRO A 70 -15.31 -8.85 24.71
N GLN A 71 -16.48 -8.25 24.52
CA GLN A 71 -16.86 -7.00 25.15
C GLN A 71 -17.17 -7.32 26.61
N ALA A 72 -16.18 -7.16 27.49
CA ALA A 72 -16.33 -7.45 28.91
C ALA A 72 -17.31 -6.46 29.55
N ALA A 73 -18.60 -6.82 29.56
CA ALA A 73 -19.58 -6.16 30.39
C ALA A 73 -19.96 -7.13 31.50
N GLY A 74 -19.37 -6.95 32.68
CA GLY A 74 -19.85 -7.57 33.93
C GLY A 74 -21.22 -7.04 34.37
N PHE A 75 -21.94 -6.33 33.49
CA PHE A 75 -23.26 -5.78 33.70
C PHE A 75 -24.04 -5.83 32.38
N THR A 76 -25.35 -6.08 32.45
CA THR A 76 -26.24 -6.00 31.29
C THR A 76 -26.76 -4.57 31.18
N PRO A 77 -26.36 -3.79 30.16
CA PRO A 77 -26.78 -2.39 30.08
C PRO A 77 -28.29 -2.28 29.82
N PRO A 78 -29.03 -1.42 30.54
CA PRO A 78 -30.49 -1.34 30.45
C PRO A 78 -31.02 -0.58 29.23
N TRP A 79 -30.16 0.03 28.41
CA TRP A 79 -30.58 0.87 27.28
C TRP A 79 -30.48 0.13 25.93
N PRO A 80 -31.31 0.53 24.94
CA PRO A 80 -31.25 -0.03 23.59
C PRO A 80 -29.86 0.15 22.94
N HIS A 81 -29.46 -0.80 22.10
CA HIS A 81 -28.22 -0.75 21.33
C HIS A 81 -26.93 -0.53 22.14
N ALA A 82 -26.91 -0.93 23.41
CA ALA A 82 -25.76 -0.69 24.29
C ALA A 82 -24.42 -1.23 23.78
N ALA A 83 -24.43 -2.32 23.00
CA ALA A 83 -23.24 -2.83 22.34
C ALA A 83 -22.53 -1.76 21.51
N LEU A 84 -23.29 -0.96 20.73
CA LEU A 84 -22.74 0.14 19.92
C LEU A 84 -22.11 1.24 20.78
N SER A 85 -22.75 1.60 21.90
CA SER A 85 -22.23 2.63 22.82
C SER A 85 -20.95 2.19 23.55
N LEU A 86 -20.79 0.87 23.77
CA LEU A 86 -19.67 0.28 24.49
C LEU A 86 -18.54 -0.18 23.55
N THR A 87 -18.75 -0.18 22.24
CA THR A 87 -17.74 -0.61 21.28
C THR A 87 -16.74 0.52 21.05
N PRO A 88 -15.43 0.27 21.23
CA PRO A 88 -14.42 1.30 20.98
C PRO A 88 -14.44 1.74 19.51
N THR A 89 -14.08 3.00 19.27
CA THR A 89 -13.94 3.53 17.91
C THR A 89 -12.99 2.67 17.08
N GLY A 90 -13.29 2.47 15.80
CA GLY A 90 -12.51 1.57 14.93
C GLY A 90 -12.94 0.09 15.02
N TYR A 91 -13.92 -0.23 15.87
CA TYR A 91 -14.54 -1.55 15.95
C TYR A 91 -16.05 -1.45 15.71
N ILE A 92 -16.66 -2.60 15.47
CA ILE A 92 -18.11 -2.80 15.50
C ILE A 92 -18.48 -3.91 16.48
N PRO A 93 -19.70 -3.93 17.02
CA PRO A 93 -20.25 -5.13 17.65
C PRO A 93 -20.13 -6.29 16.67
N SER A 94 -19.61 -7.43 17.13
CA SER A 94 -19.41 -8.59 16.29
C SER A 94 -20.76 -9.09 15.77
N PRO A 95 -20.95 -9.20 14.45
CA PRO A 95 -22.18 -9.76 13.89
C PRO A 95 -22.22 -11.29 14.03
N SER A 96 -21.09 -11.93 14.37
CA SER A 96 -20.96 -13.39 14.42
C SER A 96 -20.93 -13.94 15.84
N ILE A 97 -20.49 -13.16 16.83
CA ILE A 97 -20.41 -13.59 18.24
C ILE A 97 -21.08 -12.54 19.12
N PRO A 98 -22.23 -12.85 19.76
CA PRO A 98 -22.89 -11.95 20.68
C PRO A 98 -21.96 -11.49 21.80
N GLY A 99 -21.91 -10.18 22.03
CA GLY A 99 -21.07 -9.60 23.08
C GLY A 99 -19.57 -9.61 22.77
N ALA A 100 -19.14 -9.89 21.54
CA ALA A 100 -17.76 -9.64 21.10
C ALA A 100 -17.69 -8.37 20.23
N ILE A 101 -16.47 -7.89 19.96
CA ILE A 101 -16.20 -6.82 19.00
C ILE A 101 -15.36 -7.34 17.84
N ALA A 102 -15.59 -6.79 16.64
CA ALA A 102 -14.82 -7.06 15.44
C ALA A 102 -14.14 -5.76 14.96
N PRO A 103 -12.86 -5.80 14.55
CA PRO A 103 -12.16 -4.63 14.02
C PRO A 103 -12.81 -4.18 12.71
N MET A 104 -13.08 -2.88 12.54
CA MET A 104 -13.76 -2.37 11.34
C MET A 104 -12.83 -2.35 10.12
N CYS A 105 -11.53 -2.12 10.36
CA CYS A 105 -10.52 -1.94 9.34
C CYS A 105 -10.09 -3.25 8.66
N PRO A 106 -9.62 -3.20 7.40
CA PRO A 106 -9.05 -4.34 6.72
C PRO A 106 -7.77 -4.85 7.41
N ALA A 107 -7.59 -6.18 7.42
CA ALA A 107 -6.54 -6.82 8.18
C ALA A 107 -5.12 -6.67 7.60
N GLY A 108 -4.94 -6.31 6.32
CA GLY A 108 -3.63 -6.40 5.65
C GLY A 108 -2.54 -5.53 6.27
N LEU A 109 -2.85 -4.29 6.67
CA LEU A 109 -1.89 -3.44 7.37
C LEU A 109 -1.55 -4.02 8.74
N SER A 110 -2.57 -4.42 9.50
CA SER A 110 -2.44 -4.98 10.84
C SER A 110 -1.64 -6.27 10.87
N MET A 111 -1.79 -7.13 9.86
CA MET A 111 -0.98 -8.35 9.70
C MET A 111 0.50 -8.01 9.46
N THR A 112 0.77 -6.98 8.64
CA THR A 112 2.15 -6.52 8.40
C THR A 112 2.74 -5.92 9.68
N MET A 113 1.95 -5.13 10.42
CA MET A 113 2.32 -4.59 11.73
C MET A 113 2.56 -5.70 12.76
N ALA A 114 1.73 -6.74 12.79
CA ALA A 114 1.89 -7.88 13.67
C ALA A 114 3.22 -8.61 13.42
N ALA A 115 3.58 -8.81 12.14
CA ALA A 115 4.87 -9.41 11.78
C ALA A 115 6.07 -8.57 12.29
N PHE A 116 5.99 -7.24 12.19
CA PHE A 116 7.02 -6.35 12.75
C PHE A 116 7.04 -6.39 14.28
N SER A 117 5.87 -6.36 14.92
CA SER A 117 5.74 -6.45 16.37
C SER A 117 6.26 -7.77 16.94
N ALA A 118 6.09 -8.88 16.22
CA ALA A 118 6.65 -10.18 16.63
C ALA A 118 8.18 -10.18 16.66
N LEU A 119 8.82 -9.41 15.78
CA LEU A 119 10.29 -9.36 15.65
C LEU A 119 10.94 -8.28 16.51
N GLY A 120 10.28 -7.14 16.70
CA GLY A 120 10.86 -5.95 17.34
C GLY A 120 10.05 -5.39 18.51
N GLY A 121 9.03 -6.11 18.99
CA GLY A 121 8.11 -5.66 20.02
C GLY A 121 7.06 -4.64 19.52
N PRO A 122 6.10 -4.23 20.36
CA PRO A 122 4.94 -3.43 19.93
C PRO A 122 5.28 -2.11 19.21
N ALA A 123 6.41 -1.48 19.55
CA ALA A 123 6.85 -0.25 18.90
C ALA A 123 7.24 -0.46 17.43
N ALA A 124 7.62 -1.68 17.02
CA ALA A 124 8.03 -1.97 15.66
C ALA A 124 6.88 -1.90 14.65
N ALA A 125 5.61 -2.04 15.08
CA ALA A 125 4.44 -1.82 14.22
C ALA A 125 4.47 -0.42 13.55
N PHE A 126 4.94 0.60 14.27
CA PHE A 126 4.99 1.98 13.78
C PHE A 126 6.06 2.22 12.70
N LEU A 127 6.94 1.24 12.46
CA LEU A 127 7.95 1.32 11.39
C LEU A 127 7.38 0.95 10.02
N VAL A 128 6.27 0.21 9.97
CA VAL A 128 5.70 -0.33 8.73
C VAL A 128 5.37 0.78 7.73
N VAL A 129 4.65 1.81 8.18
CA VAL A 129 4.21 2.90 7.28
C VAL A 129 5.39 3.73 6.77
N PRO A 130 6.35 4.21 7.59
CA PRO A 130 7.56 4.88 7.12
C PRO A 130 8.37 4.05 6.11
N LEU A 131 8.56 2.76 6.38
CA LEU A 131 9.34 1.88 5.49
C LEU A 131 8.64 1.68 4.14
N LEU A 132 7.32 1.46 4.14
CA LEU A 132 6.56 1.35 2.89
C LEU A 132 6.44 2.68 2.17
N GLY A 133 6.44 3.82 2.88
CA GLY A 133 6.52 5.15 2.28
C GLY A 133 7.85 5.38 1.54
N ALA A 134 8.96 5.03 2.18
CA ALA A 134 10.28 5.09 1.54
C ALA A 134 10.37 4.15 0.33
N LEU A 135 9.81 2.94 0.43
CA LEU A 135 9.69 2.01 -0.67
C LEU A 135 8.85 2.60 -1.81
N ALA A 136 7.72 3.26 -1.52
CA ALA A 136 6.89 3.90 -2.53
C ALA A 136 7.65 5.00 -3.30
N VAL A 137 8.45 5.82 -2.60
CA VAL A 137 9.32 6.83 -3.23
C VAL A 137 10.32 6.17 -4.20
N TRP A 138 10.95 5.07 -3.78
CA TRP A 138 11.87 4.33 -4.65
C TRP A 138 11.17 3.68 -5.85
N LEU A 139 9.98 3.13 -5.64
CA LEU A 139 9.19 2.52 -6.70
C LEU A 139 8.67 3.56 -7.70
N ALA A 140 8.36 4.78 -7.25
CA ALA A 140 8.04 5.89 -8.15
C ALA A 140 9.22 6.23 -9.07
N TYR A 141 10.46 6.22 -8.54
CA TYR A 141 11.67 6.30 -9.38
C TYR A 141 11.75 5.16 -10.38
N CYS A 142 11.57 3.92 -9.92
CA CYS A 142 11.64 2.74 -10.79
C CYS A 142 10.62 2.82 -11.93
N LEU A 143 9.40 3.28 -11.64
CA LEU A 143 8.33 3.42 -12.63
C LEU A 143 8.63 4.52 -13.63
N GLY A 144 9.00 5.73 -13.18
CA GLY A 144 9.30 6.84 -14.10
C GLY A 144 10.51 6.55 -14.99
N ARG A 145 11.51 5.81 -14.49
CA ARG A 145 12.64 5.32 -15.29
C ARG A 145 12.20 4.31 -16.35
N GLU A 146 11.24 3.46 -16.03
CA GLU A 146 10.73 2.45 -16.96
C GLU A 146 9.89 3.07 -18.08
N LEU A 147 9.17 4.15 -17.80
CA LEU A 147 8.27 4.80 -18.75
C LEU A 147 8.99 5.75 -19.72
N ASP A 148 10.13 6.32 -19.33
CA ASP A 148 10.86 7.31 -20.13
C ASP A 148 12.37 7.21 -19.89
N ARG A 149 12.88 7.79 -18.79
CA ARG A 149 14.32 7.87 -18.50
C ARG A 149 14.60 8.11 -17.01
N PRO A 150 15.82 7.83 -16.51
CA PRO A 150 16.17 7.98 -15.09
C PRO A 150 15.84 9.35 -14.49
N ALA A 151 16.04 10.45 -15.22
CA ALA A 151 15.65 11.79 -14.73
C ALA A 151 14.14 11.94 -14.47
N THR A 152 13.27 11.32 -15.30
CA THR A 152 11.82 11.31 -15.10
C THR A 152 11.45 10.50 -13.85
N GLY A 153 12.14 9.38 -13.63
CA GLY A 153 12.06 8.64 -12.37
C GLY A 153 12.47 9.49 -11.17
N LEU A 154 13.57 10.24 -11.26
CA LEU A 154 14.05 11.07 -10.16
C LEU A 154 13.02 12.15 -9.80
N LEU A 155 12.45 12.80 -10.81
CA LEU A 155 11.37 13.77 -10.60
C LEU A 155 10.14 13.13 -9.94
N ALA A 156 9.72 11.94 -10.38
CA ALA A 156 8.61 11.22 -9.77
C ALA A 156 8.88 10.90 -8.28
N ALA A 157 10.09 10.43 -7.94
CA ALA A 157 10.46 10.18 -6.55
C ALA A 157 10.44 11.45 -5.70
N ILE A 158 10.96 12.57 -6.22
CA ILE A 158 10.92 13.87 -5.53
C ILE A 158 9.46 14.28 -5.30
N LEU A 159 8.61 14.24 -6.33
CA LEU A 159 7.21 14.64 -6.22
C LEU A 159 6.44 13.80 -5.20
N VAL A 160 6.66 12.48 -5.16
CA VAL A 160 6.05 11.60 -4.15
C VAL A 160 6.59 11.93 -2.75
N ALA A 161 7.90 12.11 -2.59
CA ALA A 161 8.53 12.41 -1.31
C ALA A 161 8.13 13.77 -0.74
N THR A 162 7.84 14.76 -1.60
CA THR A 162 7.43 16.12 -1.19
C THR A 162 5.92 16.32 -1.25
N SER A 163 5.14 15.28 -1.55
CA SER A 163 3.69 15.39 -1.66
C SER A 163 3.05 15.61 -0.29
N PRO A 164 2.28 16.71 -0.08
CA PRO A 164 1.69 17.00 1.23
C PRO A 164 0.79 15.86 1.75
N ILE A 165 0.04 15.20 0.87
CA ILE A 165 -0.83 14.09 1.27
C ILE A 165 -0.03 12.85 1.67
N VAL A 166 1.09 12.57 0.98
CA VAL A 166 1.97 11.45 1.34
C VAL A 166 2.67 11.75 2.67
N LEU A 167 3.18 12.96 2.85
CA LEU A 167 3.82 13.39 4.09
C LEU A 167 2.86 13.35 5.28
N HIS A 168 1.60 13.73 5.07
CA HIS A 168 0.57 13.64 6.11
C HIS A 168 0.27 12.18 6.50
N GLN A 169 0.17 11.30 5.50
CA GLN A 169 -0.22 9.90 5.72
C GLN A 169 0.95 9.02 6.20
N VAL A 170 2.20 9.34 5.85
CA VAL A 170 3.36 8.48 6.15
C VAL A 170 3.78 8.54 7.62
N VAL A 171 3.43 9.62 8.33
CA VAL A 171 3.77 9.81 9.75
C VAL A 171 2.74 9.20 10.70
N GLN A 172 1.65 8.63 10.19
CA GLN A 172 0.60 8.02 11.02
C GLN A 172 0.37 6.55 10.63
N PRO A 173 -0.15 5.69 11.52
CA PRO A 173 -0.49 4.30 11.20
C PRO A 173 -1.72 4.25 10.26
N MET A 174 -1.52 4.53 8.97
CA MET A 174 -2.57 4.61 7.94
C MET A 174 -2.32 3.62 6.80
N SER A 175 -3.39 3.18 6.14
CA SER A 175 -3.31 2.16 5.07
C SER A 175 -3.03 2.73 3.69
N ASP A 176 -3.20 4.04 3.49
CA ASP A 176 -3.06 4.75 2.22
C ASP A 176 -1.67 4.57 1.59
N VAL A 177 -0.61 4.92 2.34
CA VAL A 177 0.77 4.86 1.85
C VAL A 177 1.26 3.42 1.66
N PRO A 178 1.02 2.47 2.59
CA PRO A 178 1.25 1.05 2.37
C PRO A 178 0.57 0.51 1.11
N ALA A 179 -0.71 0.81 0.91
CA ALA A 179 -1.44 0.37 -0.27
C ALA A 179 -0.85 0.97 -1.56
N MET A 180 -0.49 2.26 -1.55
CA MET A 180 0.22 2.90 -2.66
C MET A 180 1.54 2.20 -2.97
N ALA A 181 2.33 1.84 -1.96
CA ALA A 181 3.59 1.11 -2.15
C ALA A 181 3.38 -0.24 -2.84
N TRP A 182 2.36 -1.01 -2.40
CA TRP A 182 2.02 -2.30 -3.00
C TRP A 182 1.51 -2.17 -4.44
N TRP A 183 0.68 -1.16 -4.74
CA TRP A 183 0.24 -0.89 -6.10
C TRP A 183 1.37 -0.45 -7.02
N LEU A 184 2.27 0.43 -6.56
CA LEU A 184 3.47 0.81 -7.31
C LEU A 184 4.37 -0.40 -7.58
N ALA A 185 4.56 -1.28 -6.58
CA ALA A 185 5.32 -2.51 -6.75
C ALA A 185 4.68 -3.41 -7.82
N ALA A 186 3.36 -3.58 -7.77
CA ALA A 186 2.63 -4.34 -8.77
C ALA A 186 2.82 -3.79 -10.18
N ILE A 187 2.70 -2.47 -10.36
CA ILE A 187 2.86 -1.82 -11.67
C ILE A 187 4.30 -1.93 -12.17
N VAL A 188 5.30 -1.65 -11.32
CA VAL A 188 6.73 -1.74 -11.68
C VAL A 188 7.10 -3.17 -12.07
N LEU A 189 6.61 -4.17 -11.33
CA LEU A 189 6.85 -5.59 -11.64
C LEU A 189 6.13 -6.01 -12.92
N ALA A 190 4.89 -5.54 -13.11
CA ALA A 190 4.09 -5.82 -14.30
C ALA A 190 4.57 -5.06 -15.54
N ALA A 191 5.39 -4.02 -15.43
CA ALA A 191 5.85 -3.21 -16.56
C ALA A 191 6.78 -3.98 -17.51
N ARG A 192 7.52 -4.97 -17.01
CA ARG A 192 8.39 -5.82 -17.84
C ARG A 192 7.84 -7.23 -18.02
N PRO A 193 8.02 -7.85 -19.20
CA PRO A 193 7.55 -9.20 -19.43
C PRO A 193 8.32 -10.22 -18.56
N GLY A 194 7.63 -11.32 -18.23
CA GLY A 194 8.20 -12.49 -17.56
C GLY A 194 7.26 -13.11 -16.52
N PRO A 195 7.10 -14.45 -16.49
CA PRO A 195 6.14 -15.12 -15.60
C PRO A 195 6.44 -14.90 -14.12
N ARG A 196 7.72 -14.92 -13.72
CA ARG A 196 8.11 -14.64 -12.32
C ARG A 196 7.72 -13.23 -11.88
N ARG A 197 7.86 -12.25 -12.77
CA ARG A 197 7.47 -10.86 -12.51
C ARG A 197 5.96 -10.70 -12.44
N ALA A 198 5.23 -11.42 -13.31
CA ALA A 198 3.78 -11.45 -13.27
C ALA A 198 3.26 -12.03 -11.94
N VAL A 199 3.82 -13.16 -11.48
CA VAL A 199 3.50 -13.72 -10.15
C VAL A 199 3.82 -12.71 -9.05
N ALA A 200 5.01 -12.10 -9.07
CA ALA A 200 5.40 -11.11 -8.07
C ALA A 200 4.50 -9.87 -8.07
N ALA A 201 4.07 -9.41 -9.25
CA ALA A 201 3.09 -8.34 -9.39
C ALA A 201 1.73 -8.74 -8.78
N GLY A 202 1.29 -9.98 -9.03
CA GLY A 202 0.08 -10.53 -8.41
C GLY A 202 0.19 -10.60 -6.88
N LEU A 203 1.34 -11.00 -6.34
CA LEU A 203 1.59 -11.03 -4.90
C LEU A 203 1.59 -9.62 -4.28
N ALA A 204 2.14 -8.63 -5.00
CA ALA A 204 2.04 -7.24 -4.59
C ALA A 204 0.57 -6.76 -4.58
N VAL A 205 -0.23 -7.14 -5.59
CA VAL A 205 -1.68 -6.90 -5.58
C VAL A 205 -2.38 -7.63 -4.44
N SER A 206 -1.99 -8.86 -4.10
CA SER A 206 -2.51 -9.59 -2.93
C SER A 206 -2.32 -8.77 -1.64
N ALA A 207 -1.11 -8.23 -1.43
CA ALA A 207 -0.83 -7.36 -0.29
C ALA A 207 -1.64 -6.05 -0.34
N ALA A 208 -1.76 -5.45 -1.53
CA ALA A 208 -2.55 -4.22 -1.73
C ALA A 208 -4.04 -4.43 -1.40
N VAL A 209 -4.64 -5.53 -1.86
CA VAL A 209 -6.04 -5.88 -1.65
C VAL A 209 -6.32 -6.22 -0.20
N LEU A 210 -5.43 -6.96 0.47
CA LEU A 210 -5.57 -7.20 1.92
C LEU A 210 -5.50 -5.90 2.72
N THR A 211 -4.64 -4.96 2.29
CA THR A 211 -4.48 -3.65 2.94
C THR A 211 -5.71 -2.76 2.68
N ARG A 212 -6.23 -2.77 1.45
CA ARG A 212 -7.38 -1.97 1.00
C ARG A 212 -8.25 -2.74 0.00
N PRO A 213 -9.24 -3.52 0.49
CA PRO A 213 -10.11 -4.36 -0.34
C PRO A 213 -10.90 -3.59 -1.39
N ASN A 214 -11.24 -2.33 -1.11
CA ASN A 214 -11.98 -1.47 -2.02
C ASN A 214 -11.23 -1.19 -3.35
N LEU A 215 -9.90 -1.43 -3.39
CA LEU A 215 -9.08 -1.27 -4.58
C LEU A 215 -8.95 -2.56 -5.41
N ALA A 216 -9.58 -3.67 -5.00
CA ALA A 216 -9.53 -4.94 -5.73
C ALA A 216 -9.86 -4.83 -7.24
N PRO A 217 -10.81 -3.98 -7.70
CA PRO A 217 -11.07 -3.81 -9.13
C PRO A 217 -9.84 -3.37 -9.95
N LEU A 218 -8.87 -2.66 -9.35
CA LEU A 218 -7.64 -2.26 -10.03
C LEU A 218 -6.76 -3.44 -10.44
N ALA A 219 -6.92 -4.61 -9.82
CA ALA A 219 -6.24 -5.84 -10.24
C ALA A 219 -6.64 -6.21 -11.69
N GLY A 220 -7.90 -5.97 -12.05
CA GLY A 220 -8.42 -6.19 -13.41
C GLY A 220 -7.72 -5.32 -14.44
N VAL A 221 -7.40 -4.06 -14.10
CA VAL A 221 -6.68 -3.14 -14.99
C VAL A 221 -5.29 -3.68 -15.31
N ILE A 222 -4.56 -4.18 -14.32
CA ILE A 222 -3.23 -4.79 -14.53
C ILE A 222 -3.36 -6.09 -15.34
N GLY A 223 -4.35 -6.94 -15.04
CA GLY A 223 -4.61 -8.16 -15.80
C GLY A 223 -4.90 -7.87 -17.28
N LEU A 224 -5.77 -6.88 -17.55
CA LEU A 224 -6.08 -6.42 -18.90
C LEU A 224 -4.85 -5.85 -19.61
N PHE A 225 -4.03 -5.05 -18.91
CA PHE A 225 -2.77 -4.55 -19.44
C PHE A 225 -1.84 -5.69 -19.89
N LEU A 226 -1.69 -6.75 -19.09
CA LEU A 226 -0.86 -7.91 -19.44
C LEU A 226 -1.39 -8.66 -20.67
N LEU A 227 -2.71 -8.76 -20.83
CA LEU A 227 -3.35 -9.36 -22.00
C LEU A 227 -3.21 -8.49 -23.27
N ALA A 228 -3.28 -7.17 -23.11
CA ALA A 228 -3.29 -6.19 -24.18
C ALA A 228 -1.89 -5.77 -24.69
N ARG A 229 -0.79 -6.34 -24.15
CA ARG A 229 0.58 -6.01 -24.58
C ARG A 229 0.78 -6.13 -26.10
N PRO A 230 1.64 -5.31 -26.74
CA PRO A 230 1.91 -5.38 -28.17
C PRO A 230 2.42 -6.75 -28.66
N ARG A 231 2.14 -7.12 -29.92
CA ARG A 231 2.61 -8.40 -30.54
C ARG A 231 4.12 -8.46 -30.73
N ALA A 232 4.74 -7.30 -30.85
CA ALA A 232 6.19 -7.17 -30.92
C ALA A 232 6.91 -7.67 -29.65
N GLU A 233 6.22 -7.76 -28.50
CA GLU A 233 6.83 -8.18 -27.22
C GLU A 233 6.81 -9.71 -27.00
N GLY A 234 6.21 -10.48 -27.90
CA GLY A 234 6.19 -11.95 -27.84
C GLY A 234 4.91 -12.60 -28.35
N PRO A 235 4.90 -13.95 -28.45
CA PRO A 235 3.73 -14.71 -28.90
C PRO A 235 2.54 -14.56 -27.95
N GLU A 236 1.33 -14.71 -28.47
CA GLU A 236 0.07 -14.56 -27.71
C GLU A 236 -0.01 -15.49 -26.48
N SER A 237 0.50 -16.72 -26.62
CA SER A 237 0.61 -17.69 -25.51
C SER A 237 1.42 -17.15 -24.32
N SER A 238 2.40 -16.28 -24.57
CA SER A 238 3.22 -15.65 -23.53
C SER A 238 2.42 -14.64 -22.70
N ARG A 239 1.44 -13.97 -23.31
CA ARG A 239 0.57 -12.99 -22.61
C ARG A 239 -0.46 -13.66 -21.75
N VAL A 240 -1.11 -14.69 -22.29
CA VAL A 240 -2.07 -15.50 -21.54
C VAL A 240 -1.34 -16.14 -20.36
N ALA A 241 -0.16 -16.73 -20.58
CA ALA A 241 0.66 -17.27 -19.50
C ALA A 241 1.04 -16.19 -18.46
N GLY A 242 1.38 -14.98 -18.89
CA GLY A 242 1.65 -13.85 -18.00
C GLY A 242 0.44 -13.43 -17.17
N ALA A 243 -0.74 -13.30 -17.79
CA ALA A 243 -1.98 -12.95 -17.10
C ALA A 243 -2.43 -14.05 -16.13
N VAL A 244 -2.28 -15.32 -16.51
CA VAL A 244 -2.53 -16.48 -15.63
C VAL A 244 -1.56 -16.47 -14.45
N ALA A 245 -0.27 -16.28 -14.70
CA ALA A 245 0.76 -16.19 -13.65
C ALA A 245 0.48 -15.02 -12.69
N PHE A 246 0.05 -13.87 -13.21
CA PHE A 246 -0.42 -12.74 -12.41
C PHE A 246 -1.64 -13.12 -11.57
N GLY A 247 -2.66 -13.74 -12.17
CA GLY A 247 -3.85 -14.22 -11.48
C GLY A 247 -3.50 -15.17 -10.33
N LEU A 248 -2.60 -16.13 -10.56
CA LEU A 248 -2.09 -17.03 -9.52
C LEU A 248 -1.42 -16.29 -8.36
N GLY A 249 -0.75 -15.16 -8.62
CA GLY A 249 -0.19 -14.30 -7.60
C GLY A 249 -1.23 -13.49 -6.82
N VAL A 250 -2.38 -13.16 -7.43
CA VAL A 250 -3.50 -12.42 -6.78
C VAL A 250 -4.33 -13.32 -5.87
N LEU A 251 -4.43 -14.62 -6.20
CA LEU A 251 -5.28 -15.58 -5.49
C LEU A 251 -5.04 -15.64 -3.96
N PRO A 252 -3.80 -15.67 -3.43
CA PRO A 252 -3.57 -15.77 -2.00
C PRO A 252 -4.20 -14.63 -1.21
N GLY A 253 -4.08 -13.38 -1.69
CA GLY A 253 -4.67 -12.22 -1.03
C GLY A 253 -6.20 -12.23 -1.07
N ALA A 254 -6.78 -12.62 -2.21
CA ALA A 254 -8.24 -12.72 -2.35
C ALA A 254 -8.83 -13.82 -1.47
N VAL A 255 -8.21 -15.00 -1.42
CA VAL A 255 -8.64 -16.13 -0.58
C VAL A 255 -8.49 -15.79 0.89
N LEU A 256 -7.35 -15.23 1.30
CA LEU A 256 -7.11 -14.84 2.68
C LEU A 256 -8.08 -13.74 3.13
N LEU A 257 -8.34 -12.75 2.28
CA LEU A 257 -9.35 -11.73 2.57
C LEU A 257 -10.72 -12.37 2.77
N ALA A 258 -11.20 -13.17 1.82
CA ALA A 258 -12.51 -13.82 1.91
C ALA A 258 -12.64 -14.67 3.20
N TRP A 259 -11.57 -15.39 3.57
CA TRP A 259 -11.51 -16.16 4.80
C TRP A 259 -11.59 -15.27 6.05
N ILE A 260 -10.82 -14.18 6.13
CA ILE A 260 -10.86 -13.23 7.25
C ILE A 260 -12.26 -12.62 7.37
N GLN A 261 -12.83 -12.16 6.25
CA GLN A 261 -14.17 -11.57 6.25
C GLN A 261 -15.23 -12.56 6.72
N TYR A 262 -15.16 -13.81 6.25
CA TYR A 262 -16.05 -14.88 6.70
C TYR A 262 -15.92 -15.14 8.22
N ARG A 263 -14.69 -15.17 8.74
CA ARG A 263 -14.42 -15.42 10.16
C ARG A 263 -14.87 -14.29 11.09
N LEU A 264 -14.78 -13.03 10.63
CA LEU A 264 -15.13 -11.85 11.43
C LEU A 264 -16.59 -11.43 11.29
N TYR A 265 -17.15 -11.58 10.09
CA TYR A 265 -18.45 -11.01 9.73
C TYR A 265 -19.49 -12.03 9.27
N GLY A 266 -19.13 -13.32 9.20
CA GLY A 266 -20.02 -14.41 8.78
C GLY A 266 -20.21 -14.53 7.26
N SER A 267 -19.63 -13.64 6.45
CA SER A 267 -19.71 -13.68 4.99
C SER A 267 -18.44 -13.14 4.34
N PRO A 268 -17.95 -13.74 3.23
CA PRO A 268 -16.78 -13.24 2.50
C PRO A 268 -17.03 -11.89 1.81
N PHE A 269 -18.29 -11.47 1.66
CA PHE A 269 -18.72 -10.23 1.02
C PHE A 269 -19.18 -9.15 2.02
N SER A 270 -19.04 -9.43 3.31
CA SER A 270 -19.30 -8.47 4.38
C SER A 270 -18.01 -7.84 4.87
N SER A 271 -18.08 -6.63 5.41
CA SER A 271 -16.95 -5.94 6.02
C SER A 271 -17.38 -5.17 7.27
N GLY A 272 -16.40 -4.65 8.01
CA GLY A 272 -16.67 -3.79 9.15
C GLY A 272 -17.44 -2.51 8.78
N TYR A 273 -17.36 -2.08 7.53
CA TYR A 273 -18.10 -0.94 6.99
C TYR A 273 -19.50 -1.30 6.49
N GLY A 274 -19.88 -2.59 6.52
CA GLY A 274 -21.14 -3.09 5.98
C GLY A 274 -20.95 -4.02 4.78
N ALA A 275 -22.07 -4.41 4.19
CA ALA A 275 -22.11 -5.32 3.05
C ALA A 275 -21.84 -4.60 1.71
N LEU A 276 -21.23 -5.29 0.75
CA LEU A 276 -20.84 -4.70 -0.53
C LEU A 276 -22.03 -4.17 -1.35
N ASP A 277 -23.17 -4.85 -1.30
CA ASP A 277 -24.40 -4.46 -1.99
C ASP A 277 -25.00 -3.16 -1.44
N GLN A 278 -24.80 -2.90 -0.15
CA GLN A 278 -25.15 -1.63 0.47
C GLN A 278 -24.14 -0.54 0.09
N LEU A 279 -22.84 -0.80 0.22
CA LEU A 279 -21.80 0.21 -0.01
C LEU A 279 -21.74 0.68 -1.47
N PHE A 280 -21.85 -0.24 -2.43
CA PHE A 280 -21.71 0.03 -3.87
C PHE A 280 -23.05 0.01 -4.62
N ALA A 281 -24.15 0.36 -3.94
CA ALA A 281 -25.48 0.41 -4.54
C ALA A 281 -25.60 1.49 -5.63
N TRP A 282 -26.29 1.17 -6.73
CA TRP A 282 -26.61 2.14 -7.80
C TRP A 282 -27.39 3.36 -7.29
N SER A 283 -28.17 3.19 -6.21
CA SER A 283 -28.90 4.27 -5.54
C SER A 283 -27.99 5.38 -5.00
N HIS A 284 -26.70 5.12 -4.79
CA HIS A 284 -25.73 6.11 -4.31
C HIS A 284 -25.15 6.99 -5.42
N VAL A 285 -25.27 6.61 -6.69
CA VAL A 285 -24.63 7.32 -7.81
C VAL A 285 -25.18 8.75 -7.98
N ALA A 286 -26.49 8.90 -8.13
CA ALA A 286 -27.10 10.22 -8.32
C ALA A 286 -26.93 11.16 -7.11
N PRO A 287 -27.09 10.72 -5.86
CA PRO A 287 -26.78 11.54 -4.69
C PRO A 287 -25.32 11.97 -4.60
N ASN A 288 -24.36 11.08 -4.90
CA ASN A 288 -22.94 11.41 -4.84
C ASN A 288 -22.54 12.42 -5.91
N LEU A 289 -23.04 12.28 -7.15
CA LEU A 289 -22.78 13.23 -8.24
C LEU A 289 -23.30 14.64 -7.97
N ARG A 290 -24.23 14.83 -7.04
CA ARG A 290 -24.73 16.15 -6.65
C ARG A 290 -23.87 16.82 -5.57
N ARG A 291 -23.01 16.06 -4.89
CA ARG A 291 -22.22 16.51 -3.72
C ARG A 291 -20.73 16.69 -4.02
N PHE A 292 -20.27 16.19 -5.17
CA PHE A 292 -18.92 16.31 -5.70
C PHE A 292 -18.98 16.97 -7.07
#